data_AF-A0A536GTM9-F1
#
_entry.id   AF-A0A536GTM9-F1
#
_cell.length_a   1.000
_cell.length_b   1.000
_cell.length_c   1.000
_cell.angle_alpha   90.00
_cell.angle_beta   90.00
_cell.angle_gamma   90.00
#
_symmetry.space_group_name_H-M   'P 1'
#
loop_
_entity.id
_entity.type
_entity.pdbx_description
1 polymer ?
#
loop_
_entity_poly.entity_id
_entity_poly.type
_entity_poly.pdbx_seq_one_letter_code
_entity_poly.pdbx_strand_id
1 'polypeptide(L)'
;MTDGAARVLADCEGGPAAQDALRHLISRDRASAWTSGQWMTERQGGSDVGLNAVVAKRDGDHWRLFGQKFFCSNVGCEIALALARPEQAPPGTRGLALFLVPRPARSRWTVPLPNWWARPSADLPR
;
A
#
# COMPACT_ATOMS: atom_id res chain seq x y z
N MET A 1 8.65 -0.06 3.45
CA MET A 1 7.19 0.21 3.45
C MET A 1 6.49 -0.56 4.55
N THR A 2 6.68 -1.88 4.64
CA THR A 2 6.10 -2.73 5.71
C THR A 2 6.36 -2.17 7.10
N ASP A 3 7.62 -1.91 7.44
CA ASP A 3 7.99 -1.34 8.74
C ASP A 3 7.35 0.03 9.01
N GLY A 4 7.46 0.97 8.06
CA GLY A 4 6.80 2.27 8.18
C GLY A 4 5.28 2.17 8.34
N ALA A 5 4.63 1.22 7.67
CA ALA A 5 3.20 0.96 7.87
C ALA A 5 2.92 0.39 9.26
N ALA A 6 3.73 -0.57 9.74
CA ALA A 6 3.61 -1.10 11.09
C ALA A 6 3.77 0.01 12.15
N ARG A 7 4.73 0.92 11.97
CA ARG A 7 4.92 2.06 12.88
C ARG A 7 3.69 2.97 12.92
N VAL A 8 3.17 3.36 11.75
CA VAL A 8 1.95 4.19 11.65
C VAL A 8 0.77 3.50 12.31
N LEU A 9 0.57 2.20 12.06
CA LEU A 9 -0.55 1.45 12.61
C LEU A 9 -0.43 1.23 14.14
N ALA A 10 0.78 1.15 14.66
CA ALA A 10 1.02 1.06 16.10
C ALA A 10 0.76 2.39 16.84
N ASP A 11 1.00 3.52 16.17
CA ASP A 11 0.80 4.85 16.75
C ASP A 11 -0.62 5.39 16.59
N CYS A 12 -1.40 4.85 15.66
CA CYS A 12 -2.78 5.28 15.45
C CYS A 12 -3.76 4.47 16.29
N GLU A 13 -4.83 5.11 16.79
CA GLU A 13 -6.01 4.44 17.34
C GLU A 13 -6.87 3.83 16.21
N GLY A 14 -6.23 3.08 15.31
CA GLY A 14 -6.91 2.39 14.23
C GLY A 14 -7.75 1.27 14.81
N GLY A 15 -9.02 1.20 14.40
CA GLY A 15 -9.94 0.15 14.82
C GLY A 15 -9.48 -1.28 14.46
N PRO A 16 -10.34 -2.29 14.61
CA PRO A 16 -9.95 -3.71 14.51
C PRO A 16 -9.13 -4.09 13.27
N ALA A 17 -9.42 -3.51 12.10
CA ALA A 17 -8.69 -3.77 10.86
C ALA A 17 -7.23 -3.29 10.89
N ALA A 18 -6.94 -2.17 11.54
CA ALA A 18 -5.58 -1.65 11.68
C ALA A 18 -4.76 -2.53 12.63
N GLN A 19 -5.37 -2.96 13.74
CA GLN A 19 -4.74 -3.88 14.68
C GLN A 19 -4.46 -5.25 14.05
N ASP A 20 -5.38 -5.74 13.21
CA ASP A 20 -5.20 -6.99 12.47
C ASP A 20 -4.05 -6.89 11.47
N ALA A 21 -4.03 -5.84 10.64
CA ALA A 21 -2.93 -5.60 9.73
C ALA A 21 -1.59 -5.47 10.48
N LEU A 22 -1.54 -4.76 11.60
CA LEU A 22 -0.33 -4.62 12.41
C LEU A 22 0.22 -5.98 12.85
N ARG A 23 -0.62 -6.87 13.39
CA ARG A 23 -0.21 -8.23 13.80
C ARG A 23 0.47 -8.98 12.65
N HIS A 24 -0.08 -8.88 11.44
CA HIS A 24 0.49 -9.51 10.27
C HIS A 24 1.79 -8.86 9.77
N LEU A 25 1.90 -7.53 9.83
CA LEU A 25 3.09 -6.80 9.37
C LEU A 25 4.31 -7.02 10.27
N ILE A 26 4.10 -7.29 11.57
CA ILE A 26 5.18 -7.58 12.53
C ILE A 26 5.39 -9.08 12.77
N SER A 27 4.61 -9.94 12.10
CA SER A 27 4.73 -11.39 12.27
C SER A 27 6.09 -11.88 11.82
N ARG A 28 6.70 -12.74 12.63
CA ARG A 28 7.91 -13.50 12.27
C ARG A 28 7.56 -14.85 11.62
N ASP A 29 6.30 -15.25 11.68
CA ASP A 29 5.84 -16.44 10.99
C ASP A 29 5.59 -16.11 9.51
N ARG A 30 6.33 -16.79 8.64
CA ARG A 30 6.30 -16.56 7.19
C ARG A 30 4.94 -16.88 6.56
N ALA A 31 4.14 -17.76 7.16
CA ALA A 31 2.82 -18.12 6.65
C ALA A 31 1.78 -17.02 6.91
N SER A 32 1.98 -16.22 7.95
CA SER A 32 1.09 -15.12 8.35
C SER A 32 1.65 -13.74 8.02
N ALA A 33 2.95 -13.61 7.74
CA ALA A 33 3.58 -12.33 7.47
C ALA A 33 2.98 -11.64 6.23
N TRP A 34 2.56 -10.39 6.41
CA TRP A 34 2.11 -9.55 5.31
C TRP A 34 3.18 -8.55 4.92
N THR A 35 3.07 -8.05 3.69
CA THR A 35 3.84 -6.88 3.25
C THR A 35 2.91 -5.71 2.99
N SER A 36 3.47 -4.50 2.92
CA SER A 36 2.69 -3.31 2.58
C SER A 36 3.21 -2.53 1.39
N GLY A 37 2.30 -1.80 0.75
CA GLY A 37 2.58 -0.71 -0.19
C GLY A 37 2.39 0.67 0.45
N GLN A 38 2.93 1.70 -0.19
CA GLN A 38 2.67 3.10 0.15
C GLN A 38 2.37 3.89 -1.12
N TRP A 39 1.12 4.31 -1.27
CA TRP A 39 0.59 4.89 -2.50
C TRP A 39 0.33 6.38 -2.30
N MET A 40 1.43 7.14 -2.27
CA MET A 40 1.42 8.58 -2.00
C MET A 40 1.38 9.39 -3.28
N THR A 41 2.13 8.97 -4.31
CA THR A 41 2.38 9.71 -5.54
C THR A 41 1.21 9.66 -6.52
N GLU A 42 0.85 10.83 -7.03
CA GLU A 42 -0.08 11.00 -8.14
C GLU A 42 0.59 11.73 -9.31
N ARG A 43 -0.07 11.81 -10.46
CA ARG A 43 0.53 12.34 -11.71
C ARG A 43 1.02 13.78 -11.57
N GLN A 44 0.32 14.56 -10.77
CA GLN A 44 0.58 15.98 -10.51
C GLN A 44 1.74 16.21 -9.53
N GLY A 45 2.16 15.20 -8.76
CA GLY A 45 3.25 15.36 -7.81
C GLY A 45 3.51 14.15 -6.92
N GLY A 46 4.80 13.86 -6.71
CA GLY A 46 5.29 12.96 -5.66
C GLY A 46 5.87 13.71 -4.47
N SER A 47 6.66 14.75 -4.74
CA SER A 47 7.24 15.60 -3.69
C SER A 47 6.19 16.50 -3.04
N ASP A 48 5.27 17.06 -3.83
CA ASP A 48 4.13 17.85 -3.32
C ASP A 48 2.85 17.01 -3.33
N VAL A 49 2.63 16.26 -2.25
CA VAL A 49 1.43 15.46 -2.05
C VAL A 49 0.19 16.31 -1.83
N GLY A 50 0.32 17.61 -1.51
CA GLY A 50 -0.81 18.51 -1.30
C GLY A 50 -1.72 18.65 -2.51
N LEU A 51 -1.16 18.40 -3.70
CA LEU A 51 -1.85 18.38 -4.99
C LEU A 51 -2.66 17.10 -5.24
N ASN A 52 -2.60 16.09 -4.36
CA ASN A 52 -3.34 14.84 -4.52
C ASN A 52 -4.85 15.07 -4.72
N ALA A 53 -5.39 14.36 -5.70
CA ALA A 53 -6.72 14.53 -6.28
C ALA A 53 -7.58 13.27 -6.15
N VAL A 54 -7.03 12.13 -5.69
CA VAL A 54 -7.85 10.96 -5.30
C VAL A 54 -8.83 11.38 -4.22
N VAL A 55 -10.12 11.16 -4.47
CA VAL A 55 -11.23 11.53 -3.57
C VAL A 55 -11.62 10.32 -2.73
N ALA A 56 -11.77 10.49 -1.43
CA ALA A 56 -12.36 9.52 -0.52
C ALA A 56 -13.82 9.88 -0.25
N LYS A 57 -14.74 8.97 -0.58
CA LYS A 57 -16.17 9.11 -0.30
C LYS A 57 -16.58 8.14 0.80
N ARG A 58 -17.44 8.60 1.72
CA ARG A 58 -17.95 7.72 2.78
C ARG A 58 -18.96 6.74 2.19
N ASP A 59 -18.84 5.47 2.57
CA ASP A 59 -19.74 4.38 2.18
C ASP A 59 -20.02 3.51 3.43
N GLY A 60 -21.12 3.79 4.12
CA GLY A 60 -21.44 3.21 5.43
C GLY A 60 -20.32 3.43 6.46
N ASP A 61 -19.77 2.33 6.96
CA ASP A 61 -18.68 2.31 7.96
C ASP A 61 -17.28 2.37 7.35
N HIS A 62 -17.18 2.46 6.01
CA HIS A 62 -15.91 2.49 5.29
C HIS A 62 -15.85 3.64 4.28
N TRP A 63 -14.72 3.72 3.58
CA TRP A 63 -14.45 4.75 2.57
C TRP A 63 -14.09 4.11 1.25
N ARG A 64 -14.51 4.75 0.16
CA ARG A 64 -14.16 4.36 -1.20
C ARG A 64 -13.31 5.44 -1.83
N LEU A 65 -12.16 5.02 -2.37
CA LEU A 65 -11.21 5.92 -3.03
C LEU A 65 -11.46 5.94 -4.54
N PHE A 66 -11.54 7.14 -5.11
CA PHE A 66 -11.79 7.37 -6.53
C PHE A 66 -10.67 8.23 -7.11
N GLY A 67 -9.95 7.69 -8.08
CA GLY A 67 -8.87 8.39 -8.78
C GLY A 67 -7.76 7.44 -9.18
N GLN A 68 -6.57 8.00 -9.42
CA GLN A 68 -5.41 7.24 -9.91
C GLN A 68 -4.18 7.53 -9.07
N LYS A 69 -3.51 6.46 -8.63
CA LYS A 69 -2.17 6.53 -8.07
C LYS A 69 -1.16 6.28 -9.18
N PHE A 70 -0.15 7.14 -9.27
CA PHE A 70 0.81 7.13 -10.37
C PHE A 70 1.92 6.10 -10.14
N PHE A 71 2.38 5.98 -8.89
CA PHE A 71 3.32 4.94 -8.49
C PHE A 71 2.74 4.11 -7.35
N CYS A 72 2.51 2.82 -7.63
CA CYS A 72 2.03 1.86 -6.65
C CYS A 72 3.13 0.85 -6.36
N SER A 73 3.82 1.07 -5.27
CA SER A 73 4.85 0.17 -4.77
C SER A 73 4.20 -1.10 -4.21
N ASN A 74 4.83 -2.25 -4.51
CA ASN A 74 4.40 -3.58 -4.05
C ASN A 74 2.89 -3.84 -4.22
N VAL A 75 2.33 -3.71 -5.43
CA VAL A 75 0.88 -3.95 -5.68
C VAL A 75 0.38 -5.35 -5.27
N GLY A 76 1.29 -6.31 -5.10
CA GLY A 76 1.00 -7.65 -4.59
C GLY A 76 0.82 -7.75 -3.07
N CYS A 77 1.09 -6.67 -2.33
CA CYS A 77 0.94 -6.56 -0.88
C CYS A 77 -0.49 -6.85 -0.40
N GLU A 78 -0.64 -7.19 0.86
CA GLU A 78 -1.93 -7.45 1.48
C GLU A 78 -2.66 -6.16 1.83
N ILE A 79 -1.90 -5.11 2.17
CA ILE A 79 -2.42 -3.79 2.49
C ILE A 79 -1.54 -2.70 1.90
N ALA A 80 -2.12 -1.56 1.57
CA ALA A 80 -1.38 -0.34 1.28
C ALA A 80 -1.86 0.80 2.18
N LEU A 81 -0.98 1.73 2.49
CA LEU A 81 -1.37 3.04 2.99
C LEU A 81 -1.45 4.01 1.83
N ALA A 82 -2.56 4.75 1.70
CA ALA A 82 -2.78 5.69 0.61
C ALA A 82 -3.27 7.04 1.14
N LEU A 83 -2.77 8.12 0.56
CA LEU A 83 -3.37 9.45 0.79
C LEU A 83 -4.58 9.62 -0.12
N ALA A 84 -5.65 10.19 0.41
CA ALA A 84 -6.77 10.67 -0.39
C ALA A 84 -7.43 11.86 0.31
N ARG A 85 -8.21 12.62 -0.43
CA ARG A 85 -8.95 13.78 0.07
C ARG A 85 -10.39 13.38 0.37
N PRO A 86 -10.84 13.36 1.63
CA PRO A 86 -12.26 13.21 1.94
C PRO A 86 -13.10 14.24 1.16
N GLU A 87 -14.30 13.85 0.72
CA GLU A 87 -15.23 14.80 0.11
C GLU A 87 -15.40 16.02 1.02
N GLN A 88 -15.36 17.21 0.41
CA GLN A 88 -15.46 18.52 1.09
C GLN A 88 -14.23 18.94 1.94
N ALA A 89 -13.18 18.12 2.02
CA ALA A 89 -11.95 18.54 2.68
C ALA A 89 -11.25 19.66 1.86
N PRO A 90 -10.58 20.62 2.52
CA PRO A 90 -9.94 21.76 1.86
C PRO A 90 -8.80 21.32 0.92
N PRO A 91 -8.33 22.16 -0.01
CA PRO A 91 -7.15 21.86 -0.83
C PRO A 91 -5.86 21.81 0.00
N GLY A 92 -4.79 21.29 -0.63
CA GLY A 92 -3.47 21.18 0.01
C GLY A 92 -3.36 20.00 0.98
N THR A 93 -2.24 19.92 1.69
CA THR A 93 -1.91 18.81 2.60
C THR A 93 -2.87 18.69 3.77
N ARG A 94 -3.41 19.81 4.27
CA ARG A 94 -4.38 19.83 5.38
C ARG A 94 -5.70 19.13 5.09
N GLY A 95 -6.06 18.93 3.83
CA GLY A 95 -7.26 18.19 3.45
C GLY A 95 -7.02 16.73 3.11
N LEU A 96 -5.79 16.22 3.25
CA LEU A 96 -5.51 14.82 3.00
C LEU A 96 -5.69 14.00 4.28
N ALA A 97 -6.24 12.81 4.11
CA ALA A 97 -6.27 11.77 5.12
C ALA A 97 -5.51 10.54 4.63
N LEU A 98 -5.01 9.77 5.59
CA LEU A 98 -4.35 8.50 5.33
C LEU A 98 -5.37 7.37 5.45
N PHE A 99 -5.40 6.48 4.46
CA PHE A 99 -6.31 5.36 4.39
C PHE A 99 -5.54 4.04 4.38
N LEU A 100 -6.03 3.07 5.16
CA LEU A 100 -5.65 1.67 5.06
C LEU A 100 -6.47 1.03 3.93
N VAL A 101 -5.79 0.60 2.87
CA VAL A 101 -6.41 0.00 1.68
C VAL A 101 -6.11 -1.50 1.68
N PRO A 102 -7.08 -2.38 1.97
CA PRO A 102 -6.88 -3.81 1.89
C PRO A 102 -6.88 -4.28 0.44
N ARG A 103 -6.06 -5.30 0.13
CA ARG A 103 -6.12 -5.98 -1.16
C ARG A 103 -7.35 -6.90 -1.21
N PRO A 104 -8.18 -6.87 -2.27
CA PRO A 104 -9.27 -7.82 -2.42
C PRO A 104 -8.78 -9.28 -2.46
N ALA A 105 -9.65 -10.21 -2.04
CA ALA A 105 -9.37 -11.64 -2.02
C ALA A 105 -9.06 -12.16 -3.44
N ARG A 106 -7.97 -12.95 -3.55
CA ARG A 106 -7.29 -13.27 -4.83
C ARG A 106 -8.08 -14.27 -5.69
N SER A 107 -8.03 -14.07 -7.01
CA SER A 107 -7.77 -15.16 -7.96
C SER A 107 -6.24 -15.27 -8.16
N ARG A 108 -5.69 -16.50 -8.14
CA ARG A 108 -4.28 -16.82 -8.46
C ARG A 108 -4.28 -17.37 -9.89
N TRP A 109 -3.36 -17.07 -10.81
CA TRP A 109 -1.89 -16.98 -10.74
C TRP A 109 -1.31 -16.06 -11.83
N THR A 110 -0.05 -15.64 -11.68
CA THR A 110 0.87 -15.50 -12.83
C THR A 110 2.15 -16.28 -12.51
N VAL A 111 2.52 -17.16 -13.41
CA VAL A 111 3.63 -18.12 -13.35
C VAL A 111 4.83 -17.60 -14.16
N PRO A 112 5.95 -18.32 -14.17
CA PRO A 112 6.99 -18.41 -13.15
C PRO A 112 8.05 -17.29 -13.26
N LEU A 113 8.89 -17.19 -12.24
CA LEU A 113 10.24 -16.62 -12.35
C LEU A 113 11.26 -17.77 -12.47
N PRO A 114 12.04 -17.82 -13.57
CA PRO A 114 13.36 -18.43 -13.59
C PRO A 114 14.46 -17.35 -13.67
N ASN A 115 15.50 -17.46 -12.83
CA ASN A 115 16.65 -16.53 -12.82
C ASN A 115 17.80 -17.05 -13.73
N TRP A 116 18.75 -16.16 -14.03
CA TRP A 116 19.95 -16.31 -14.88
C TRP A 116 20.91 -17.50 -14.61
N TRP A 117 20.76 -18.24 -13.50
CA TRP A 117 21.57 -19.43 -13.13
C TRP A 117 20.98 -20.77 -13.61
N ALA A 118 19.84 -20.75 -14.29
CA ALA A 118 19.39 -21.89 -15.10
C ALA A 118 20.20 -22.06 -16.41
N ARG A 119 21.29 -21.28 -16.60
CA ARG A 119 22.27 -21.43 -17.68
C ARG A 119 23.37 -22.42 -17.26
N PRO A 120 23.83 -23.33 -18.14
CA PRO A 120 25.05 -24.12 -17.93
C PRO A 120 26.25 -23.23 -17.58
N SER A 121 27.15 -23.70 -16.73
CA SER A 121 28.21 -22.96 -16.01
C SER A 121 29.35 -22.32 -16.83
N ALA A 122 29.24 -22.17 -18.16
CA ALA A 122 30.35 -21.76 -19.02
C ALA A 122 30.62 -20.23 -19.15
N ASP A 123 29.69 -19.37 -18.73
CA ASP A 123 29.67 -17.93 -19.12
C ASP A 123 29.77 -16.90 -17.98
N LEU A 124 30.26 -17.25 -16.78
CA LEU A 124 30.44 -16.26 -15.70
C LEU A 124 31.85 -15.64 -15.75
N PRO A 125 31.99 -14.30 -15.91
CA PRO A 125 33.30 -13.64 -15.81
C PRO A 125 33.85 -13.76 -14.38
N ARG A 126 35.14 -14.08 -14.29
CA ARG A 126 35.89 -14.19 -13.02
C ARG A 126 36.10 -12.85 -12.36
#